data_AF-F3FJU8-F1
#
_entry.id   AF-F3FJU8-F1
#
_cell.length_a   1.000
_cell.length_b   1.000
_cell.length_c   1.000
_cell.angle_alpha   90.00
_cell.angle_beta   90.00
_cell.angle_gamma   90.00
#
_symmetry.space_group_name_H-M   'P 1'
#
loop_
_entity.id
_entity.type
_entity.pdbx_description
1 polymer ?
#
loop_
_entity_poly.entity_id
_entity_poly.type
_entity_poly.pdbx_seq_one_letter_code
_entity_poly.pdbx_strand_id
1 'polypeptide(L)'
;MRIGVANFKSTEMRFLDSIFDMGGGYVLDFSNRTMDEFFMEELEIDISHEMFSKDGTSKARRVRCLLQNADHPTVTRVLEALWKHRQTIRAES
;
A
#
# COMPACT_ATOMS: atom_id res chain seq x y z
N MET A 1 13.27 -19.96 9.95
CA MET A 1 13.76 -18.74 9.28
C MET A 1 12.94 -17.57 9.81
N ARG A 2 13.53 -16.60 10.51
CA ARG A 2 12.80 -15.37 10.88
C ARG A 2 12.74 -14.50 9.64
N ILE A 3 11.59 -14.45 8.96
CA ILE A 3 11.42 -13.46 7.90
C ILE A 3 11.22 -12.11 8.60
N GLY A 4 12.14 -11.18 8.37
CA GLY A 4 12.07 -9.85 8.95
C GLY A 4 10.86 -9.10 8.42
N VAL A 5 10.14 -8.45 9.33
CA VAL A 5 9.12 -7.45 8.98
C VAL A 5 9.83 -6.24 8.36
N ALA A 6 9.24 -5.67 7.31
CA ALA A 6 9.74 -4.44 6.75
C ALA A 6 9.63 -3.31 7.79
N ASN A 7 10.74 -2.64 8.07
CA ASN A 7 10.80 -1.57 9.04
C ASN A 7 11.21 -0.27 8.33
N PHE A 8 10.21 0.51 7.93
CA PHE A 8 10.43 1.80 7.27
C PHE A 8 10.56 2.91 8.31
N LYS A 9 11.68 3.65 8.25
CA LYS A 9 11.86 4.90 8.99
C LYS A 9 10.83 5.93 8.51
N SER A 10 10.54 6.91 9.36
CA SER A 10 9.56 7.96 9.06
C SER A 10 9.86 8.70 7.75
N THR A 11 11.14 8.92 7.42
CA THR A 11 11.54 9.56 6.16
C THR A 11 11.23 8.70 4.94
N GLU A 12 11.45 7.39 5.02
CA GLU A 12 11.14 6.45 3.93
C GLU A 12 9.62 6.36 3.73
N MET A 13 8.85 6.31 4.82
CA MET A 13 7.38 6.32 4.72
C MET A 13 6.86 7.62 4.11
N ARG A 14 7.45 8.78 4.43
CA ARG A 14 7.11 10.07 3.78
C ARG A 14 7.43 10.07 2.29
N PHE A 15 8.51 9.41 1.88
CA PHE A 15 8.84 9.23 0.47
C PHE A 15 7.80 8.37 -0.24
N LEU A 16 7.40 7.24 0.36
CA LEU A 16 6.32 6.39 -0.17
C LEU A 16 4.99 7.15 -0.22
N ASP A 17 4.70 7.97 0.81
CA ASP A 17 3.51 8.82 0.82
C ASP A 17 3.48 9.78 -0.36
N SER A 18 4.63 10.34 -0.73
CA SER A 18 4.76 11.23 -1.89
C SER A 18 4.68 10.48 -3.23
N ILE A 19 5.17 9.24 -3.30
CA ILE A 19 5.13 8.45 -4.55
C ILE A 19 3.70 7.99 -4.83
N PHE A 20 2.97 7.55 -3.80
CA PHE A 20 1.64 6.95 -3.94
C PHE A 20 0.49 7.88 -3.55
N ASP A 21 0.77 9.18 -3.47
CA ASP A 21 -0.22 10.24 -3.20
C ASP A 21 -1.02 10.02 -1.89
N MET A 22 -0.33 9.53 -0.84
CA MET A 22 -0.95 9.12 0.43
C MET A 22 -1.05 10.20 1.51
N GLY A 23 -0.54 11.40 1.24
CA GLY A 23 -0.53 12.52 2.20
C GLY A 23 -1.93 12.92 2.68
N GLY A 24 -2.96 12.78 1.84
CA GLY A 24 -4.36 13.12 2.16
C GLY A 24 -5.21 11.95 2.67
N GLY A 25 -4.65 10.77 2.87
CA GLY A 25 -5.42 9.56 3.22
C GLY A 25 -5.92 8.74 2.02
N TYR A 26 -5.61 9.18 0.80
CA TYR A 26 -5.87 8.48 -0.45
C TYR A 26 -4.69 7.58 -0.84
N VAL A 27 -4.82 6.80 -1.91
CA VAL A 27 -3.74 6.02 -2.50
C VAL A 27 -3.97 6.09 -4.00
N LEU A 28 -3.07 6.75 -4.73
CA LEU A 28 -3.21 6.99 -6.18
C LEU A 28 -4.64 7.45 -6.55
N ASP A 29 -5.20 6.90 -7.61
CA ASP A 29 -6.55 7.16 -8.12
C ASP A 29 -7.62 6.18 -7.58
N PHE A 30 -7.27 5.32 -6.62
CA PHE A 30 -8.18 4.29 -6.15
C PHE A 30 -9.38 4.86 -5.38
N SER A 31 -10.58 4.37 -5.71
CA SER A 31 -11.70 4.31 -4.78
C SER A 31 -11.47 3.22 -3.72
N ASN A 32 -12.29 3.15 -2.66
CA ASN A 32 -12.20 2.03 -1.70
C ASN A 32 -12.44 0.69 -2.41
N ARG A 33 -13.48 0.60 -3.24
CA ARG A 33 -13.83 -0.63 -3.97
C ARG A 33 -12.69 -1.09 -4.88
N THR A 34 -12.20 -0.19 -5.74
CA THR A 34 -11.13 -0.53 -6.70
C THR A 34 -9.80 -0.83 -6.01
N MET A 35 -9.55 -0.27 -4.82
CA MET A 35 -8.39 -0.64 -4.02
C MET A 35 -8.53 -2.06 -3.46
N ASP A 36 -9.68 -2.40 -2.90
CA ASP A 36 -9.92 -3.73 -2.34
C ASP A 36 -9.84 -4.80 -3.43
N GLU A 37 -10.44 -4.56 -4.60
CA GLU A 37 -10.34 -5.40 -5.80
C GLU A 37 -8.87 -5.56 -6.24
N PHE A 38 -8.13 -4.46 -6.41
CA PHE A 38 -6.72 -4.49 -6.81
C PHE A 38 -5.84 -5.31 -5.87
N PHE A 39 -5.95 -5.08 -4.56
CA PHE A 39 -5.14 -5.82 -3.59
C PHE A 39 -5.52 -7.30 -3.51
N MET A 40 -6.80 -7.62 -3.70
CA MET A 40 -7.24 -9.02 -3.71
C MET A 40 -6.75 -9.74 -4.97
N GLU A 41 -6.95 -9.16 -6.15
CA GLU A 41 -6.64 -9.81 -7.44
C GLU A 41 -5.14 -9.88 -7.72
N GLU A 42 -4.38 -8.81 -7.46
CA GLU A 42 -2.95 -8.73 -7.81
C GLU A 42 -2.03 -9.28 -6.71
N LEU A 43 -2.47 -9.20 -5.46
CA LEU A 43 -1.61 -9.44 -4.29
C LEU A 43 -2.12 -10.56 -3.39
N GLU A 44 -3.36 -11.02 -3.57
CA GLU A 44 -4.04 -11.97 -2.68
C GLU A 44 -4.12 -11.44 -1.23
N ILE A 45 -4.34 -10.13 -1.08
CA ILE A 45 -4.41 -9.44 0.21
C ILE A 45 -5.78 -8.79 0.36
N ASP A 46 -6.53 -9.21 1.39
CA ASP A 46 -7.73 -8.47 1.84
C ASP A 46 -7.30 -7.21 2.63
N ILE A 47 -6.97 -6.14 1.91
CA ILE A 47 -6.54 -4.87 2.52
C ILE A 47 -7.66 -4.19 3.32
N SER A 48 -8.91 -4.63 3.12
CA SER A 48 -10.10 -4.17 3.84
C SER A 48 -10.25 -4.80 5.23
N HIS A 49 -9.51 -5.88 5.52
CA HIS A 49 -9.52 -6.56 6.80
C HIS A 49 -9.18 -5.60 7.96
N GLU A 50 -9.84 -5.77 9.10
CA GLU A 50 -9.69 -4.94 10.30
C GLU A 50 -8.25 -4.89 10.86
N MET A 51 -7.42 -5.88 10.51
CA MET A 51 -6.04 -5.95 10.98
C MET A 51 -5.19 -4.79 10.43
N PHE A 52 -5.59 -4.24 9.29
CA PHE A 52 -4.94 -3.09 8.64
C PHE A 52 -5.53 -1.74 9.07
N SER A 53 -6.59 -1.72 9.89
CA SER A 53 -7.24 -0.48 10.33
C SER A 53 -6.88 -0.06 11.75
N LYS A 54 -5.87 -0.66 12.38
CA LYS A 54 -5.46 -0.38 13.77
C LYS A 54 -5.22 1.10 14.05
N ASP A 55 -4.60 1.79 13.09
CA ASP A 55 -4.27 3.22 13.20
C ASP A 55 -5.26 4.13 12.45
N GLY A 56 -6.41 3.57 12.03
CA GLY A 56 -7.52 4.23 11.35
C GLY A 56 -7.86 3.64 9.98
N THR A 57 -8.98 4.06 9.42
CA THR A 57 -9.67 3.37 8.32
C THR A 57 -9.42 3.92 6.92
N SER A 58 -8.60 4.97 6.77
CA SER A 58 -8.30 5.52 5.45
C SER A 58 -7.43 4.55 4.63
N LYS A 59 -7.54 4.64 3.29
CA LYS A 59 -6.75 3.82 2.35
C LYS A 59 -5.25 3.88 2.65
N ALA A 60 -4.72 5.09 2.81
CA ALA A 60 -3.32 5.29 3.15
C ALA A 60 -2.93 4.62 4.47
N ARG A 61 -3.78 4.69 5.51
CA ARG A 61 -3.48 4.06 6.80
C ARG A 61 -3.41 2.54 6.69
N ARG A 62 -4.30 1.93 5.91
CA ARG A 62 -4.27 0.49 5.62
C ARG A 62 -2.98 0.10 4.90
N VAL A 63 -2.58 0.82 3.86
CA VAL A 63 -1.32 0.58 3.15
C VAL A 63 -0.11 0.75 4.06
N ARG A 64 -0.04 1.83 4.86
CA ARG A 64 1.05 2.03 5.82
C ARG A 64 1.12 0.91 6.85
N CYS A 65 -0.02 0.47 7.36
CA CYS A 65 -0.10 -0.65 8.30
C CYS A 65 0.45 -1.93 7.67
N LEU A 66 0.05 -2.26 6.44
CA LEU A 66 0.58 -3.39 5.69
C LEU A 66 2.11 -3.29 5.53
N LEU A 67 2.61 -2.15 5.05
CA LEU A 67 4.04 -1.93 4.80
C LEU A 67 4.92 -2.02 6.04
N GLN A 68 4.38 -1.73 7.23
CA GLN A 68 5.12 -1.78 8.51
C GLN A 68 5.01 -3.13 9.23
N ASN A 69 4.11 -4.02 8.80
CA ASN A 69 3.82 -5.27 9.52
C ASN A 69 4.01 -6.52 8.66
N ALA A 70 4.08 -6.39 7.33
CA ALA A 70 4.33 -7.49 6.42
C ALA A 70 5.83 -7.79 6.28
N ASP A 71 6.14 -8.98 5.78
CA ASP A 71 7.50 -9.39 5.49
C ASP A 71 8.08 -8.72 4.23
N HIS A 72 9.40 -8.70 4.10
CA HIS A 72 10.06 -8.05 2.95
C HIS A 72 9.56 -8.52 1.57
N PRO A 73 9.33 -9.83 1.32
CA PRO A 73 8.78 -10.29 0.04
C PRO A 73 7.39 -9.71 -0.25
N THR A 74 6.48 -9.72 0.73
CA THR A 74 5.13 -9.14 0.55
C THR A 74 5.21 -7.65 0.29
N VAL A 75 6.02 -6.93 1.06
CA VAL A 75 6.22 -5.49 0.88
C VAL A 75 6.78 -5.17 -0.51
N THR A 76 7.74 -5.94 -0.99
CA THR A 76 8.31 -5.76 -2.33
C THR A 76 7.23 -5.92 -3.41
N ARG A 77 6.42 -6.98 -3.34
CA ARG A 77 5.30 -7.20 -4.26
C ARG A 77 4.29 -6.05 -4.25
N VAL A 78 3.91 -5.58 -3.07
CA VAL A 78 2.98 -4.45 -2.90
C VAL A 78 3.53 -3.18 -3.56
N LEU A 79 4.79 -2.84 -3.28
CA LEU A 79 5.42 -1.65 -3.84
C LEU A 79 5.56 -1.72 -5.36
N GLU A 80 5.92 -2.89 -5.90
CA GLU A 80 5.99 -3.12 -7.35
C GLU A 80 4.62 -3.00 -8.03
N ALA A 81 3.58 -3.58 -7.44
CA ALA A 81 2.22 -3.51 -7.99
C ALA A 81 1.69 -2.06 -8.01
N LEU A 82 1.82 -1.33 -6.90
CA LEU A 82 1.42 0.08 -6.84
C LEU A 82 2.24 0.95 -7.79
N TRP A 83 3.53 0.66 -7.95
CA TRP A 83 4.39 1.38 -8.89
C TRP A 83 3.98 1.15 -10.34
N LYS A 84 3.66 -0.10 -10.73
CA LYS A 84 3.13 -0.43 -12.06
C LYS A 84 1.82 0.31 -12.32
N HIS A 85 0.88 0.28 -11.37
CA HIS A 85 -0.39 1.00 -11.49
C HIS A 85 -0.18 2.50 -11.71
N ARG A 86 0.72 3.13 -10.95
CA ARG A 86 1.10 4.53 -11.14
C ARG A 86 1.63 4.82 -12.55
N GLN A 87 2.43 3.92 -13.12
CA GLN A 87 2.94 4.09 -14.48
C GLN A 87 1.82 4.03 -15.51
N THR A 88 0.85 3.13 -15.33
CA THR A 88 -0.33 3.03 -16.20
C THR A 88 -1.13 4.33 -16.23
N ILE A 89 -1.50 4.88 -15.05
CA ILE A 89 -2.22 6.16 -14.94
C ILE A 89 -1.48 7.28 -15.68
N ARG A 90 -0.14 7.32 -15.57
CA ARG A 90 0.69 8.34 -16.21
C ARG A 90 0.80 8.18 -17.73
N ALA A 91 0.69 6.96 -18.23
CA ALA A 91 0.72 6.69 -19.68
C ALA A 91 -0.62 7.03 -20.35
N GLU A 92 -1.71 7.05 -19.58
CA GLU A 92 -3.06 7.37 -20.03
C GLU A 92 -3.40 8.88 -19.93
N SER A 93 -2.51 9.68 -19.35
CA SER A 93 -2.63 11.14 -19.17
C SER A 93 -1.92 11.92 -20.28
#